data_AF-A0A947JFH7-F1
#
_entry.id   AF-A0A947JFH7-F1
#
_cell.length_a   1.000
_cell.length_b   1.000
_cell.length_c   1.000
_cell.angle_alpha   90.00
_cell.angle_beta   90.00
_cell.angle_gamma   90.00
#
_symmetry.space_group_name_H-M   'P 1'
#
loop_
_entity.id
_entity.type
_entity.pdbx_description
1 polymer ?
#
loop_
_entity_poly.entity_id
_entity_poly.type
_entity_poly.pdbx_seq_one_letter_code
_entity_poly.pdbx_strand_id
1 'polypeptide(L)'
;GGFFLLQFVVSKGKWIGGGDIRLGILMGMMLGYKVLLVGLFLSYVFGSIVGIGLIIGSKKKWKSQVPFGTFLSLGTFIAFILGDKIISFYQDIFLL
;
A
#
# COMPACT_ATOMS: atom_id res chain seq x y z
N GLY A 1 6.85 0.87 9.28
CA GLY A 1 6.83 2.13 10.08
C GLY A 1 7.65 3.25 9.47
N GLY A 2 8.99 3.14 9.45
CA GLY A 2 9.90 4.24 9.02
C GLY A 2 9.59 4.83 7.64
N PHE A 3 9.22 4.00 6.67
CA PHE A 3 8.81 4.45 5.33
C PHE A 3 7.66 5.47 5.34
N PHE A 4 6.63 5.22 6.15
CA PHE A 4 5.47 6.13 6.25
C PHE A 4 5.76 7.36 7.12
N LEU A 5 6.60 7.22 8.14
CA LEU A 5 7.08 8.38 8.91
C LEU A 5 7.85 9.36 8.04
N LEU A 6 8.74 8.86 7.17
CA LEU A 6 9.47 9.70 6.21
C LEU A 6 8.51 10.46 5.29
N GLN A 7 7.53 9.77 4.71
CA GLN A 7 6.52 10.42 3.87
C GLN A 7 5.71 11.48 4.64
N PHE A 8 5.34 11.18 5.90
CA PHE A 8 4.60 12.11 6.74
C PHE A 8 5.40 13.39 7.02
N VAL A 9 6.68 13.26 7.39
CA VAL A 9 7.56 14.40 7.69
C VAL A 9 7.81 15.25 6.46
N VAL A 10 8.13 14.63 5.32
CA VAL A 10 8.38 15.34 4.05
C VAL A 10 7.12 16.07 3.57
N SER A 11 5.96 15.43 3.70
CA SER A 11 4.69 15.98 3.23
C SER A 11 4.00 16.93 4.22
N LYS A 12 4.51 17.02 5.46
CA LYS A 12 3.83 17.65 6.60
C LYS A 12 2.38 17.13 6.77
N GLY A 13 2.19 15.83 6.58
CA GLY A 13 0.89 15.15 6.69
C GLY A 13 -0.11 15.37 5.55
N LYS A 14 0.30 15.96 4.40
CA LYS A 14 -0.61 16.16 3.25
C LYS A 14 -0.86 14.89 2.43
N TRP A 15 0.11 13.98 2.36
CA TRP A 15 0.05 12.78 1.51
C TRP A 15 -0.50 11.58 2.28
N ILE A 16 -0.11 11.45 3.54
CA ILE A 16 -0.43 10.31 4.39
C ILE A 16 -0.88 10.80 5.76
N GLY A 17 -1.90 10.15 6.30
CA GLY A 17 -2.42 10.43 7.63
C GLY A 17 -1.62 9.72 8.73
N GLY A 18 -1.70 10.23 9.95
CA GLY A 18 -1.08 9.57 11.12
C GLY A 18 -1.60 8.15 11.37
N GLY A 19 -2.83 7.85 10.93
CA GLY A 19 -3.39 6.50 10.97
C GLY A 19 -2.65 5.52 10.06
N ASP A 20 -2.27 5.93 8.86
CA ASP A 20 -1.57 5.07 7.90
C ASP A 20 -0.17 4.70 8.40
N ILE A 21 0.45 5.56 9.22
CA ILE A 21 1.72 5.26 9.88
C ILE A 21 1.55 4.09 10.85
N ARG A 22 0.48 4.09 11.65
CA ARG A 22 0.18 3.01 12.61
C ARG A 22 -0.13 1.71 11.87
N LEU A 23 -0.97 1.78 10.83
CA LEU A 23 -1.25 0.64 9.96
C LEU A 23 0.01 0.09 9.31
N GLY A 24 0.90 0.95 8.82
CA GLY A 24 2.18 0.55 8.23
C GLY A 24 3.23 0.05 9.23
N ILE A 25 3.07 0.29 10.52
CA ILE A 25 3.85 -0.39 11.57
C ILE A 25 3.29 -1.80 11.76
N LEU A 26 1.98 -1.94 11.96
CA LEU A 26 1.29 -3.23 12.13
C LEU A 26 1.54 -4.16 10.94
N MET A 27 1.42 -3.63 9.72
CA MET A 27 1.70 -4.34 8.48
C MET A 27 3.12 -4.92 8.46
N GLY A 28 4.13 -4.13 8.86
CA GLY A 28 5.51 -4.62 8.91
C GLY A 28 5.75 -5.66 9.99
N MET A 29 5.06 -5.54 11.12
CA MET A 29 5.11 -6.56 12.18
C MET A 29 4.40 -7.85 11.77
N MET A 30 3.28 -7.77 11.04
CA MET A 30 2.51 -8.95 10.60
C MET A 30 3.15 -9.68 9.41
N LEU A 31 3.63 -8.95 8.39
CA LEU A 31 4.11 -9.55 7.14
C LEU A 31 5.61 -9.88 7.15
N GLY A 32 6.38 -9.26 8.04
CA GLY A 32 7.84 -9.30 7.97
C GLY A 32 8.42 -8.60 6.73
N TYR A 33 9.75 -8.56 6.62
CA TYR A 33 10.42 -7.75 5.60
C TYR A 33 10.26 -8.28 4.16
N LYS A 34 10.12 -9.60 3.98
CA LYS A 34 9.99 -10.22 2.64
C LYS A 34 8.65 -9.87 1.98
N VAL A 35 7.55 -10.06 2.71
CA VAL A 35 6.19 -9.90 2.17
C VAL A 35 5.70 -8.45 2.27
N LEU A 36 6.29 -7.63 3.14
CA LEU A 36 5.91 -6.22 3.30
C LEU A 36 5.94 -5.44 1.98
N LEU A 37 6.93 -5.65 1.13
CA LEU A 37 7.02 -4.96 -0.16
C LEU A 37 5.84 -5.33 -1.08
N VAL A 38 5.43 -6.60 -1.09
CA VAL A 38 4.27 -7.08 -1.86
C VAL A 38 3.00 -6.41 -1.37
N GLY A 39 2.78 -6.37 -0.05
CA GLY A 39 1.62 -5.70 0.53
C GLY A 39 1.58 -4.22 0.18
N LEU A 40 2.72 -3.52 0.24
CA LEU A 40 2.78 -2.09 -0.05
C LEU A 40 2.45 -1.84 -1.51
N PHE A 41 3.04 -2.65 -2.39
CA PHE A 41 2.79 -2.59 -3.82
C PHE A 41 1.30 -2.79 -4.13
N LEU A 42 0.68 -3.83 -3.59
CA LEU A 42 -0.76 -4.08 -3.77
C LEU A 42 -1.61 -2.91 -3.28
N SER A 43 -1.28 -2.34 -2.11
CA SER A 43 -2.00 -1.19 -1.56
C SER A 43 -1.96 0.03 -2.48
N TYR A 44 -0.79 0.34 -3.07
CA TYR A 44 -0.68 1.42 -4.05
C TYR A 44 -1.40 1.10 -5.35
N VAL A 45 -1.34 -0.14 -5.84
CA VAL A 45 -2.04 -0.56 -7.06
C VAL A 45 -3.56 -0.42 -6.89
N PHE A 46 -4.15 -0.97 -5.83
CA PHE A 46 -5.58 -0.86 -5.58
C PHE A 46 -6.00 0.60 -5.35
N GLY A 47 -5.21 1.35 -4.57
CA GLY A 47 -5.48 2.78 -4.35
C GLY A 47 -5.42 3.60 -5.62
N SER A 48 -4.48 3.28 -6.53
CA SER A 48 -4.35 3.94 -7.83
C SER A 48 -5.50 3.59 -8.77
N ILE A 49 -5.87 2.32 -8.90
CA ILE A 49 -7.00 1.88 -9.75
C ILE A 49 -8.28 2.59 -9.32
N VAL A 50 -8.60 2.59 -8.02
CA VAL A 50 -9.80 3.25 -7.50
C VAL A 50 -9.70 4.77 -7.61
N GLY A 51 -8.53 5.35 -7.31
CA GLY A 51 -8.29 6.79 -7.44
C GLY A 51 -8.47 7.30 -8.87
N ILE A 52 -7.84 6.63 -9.83
CA ILE A 52 -7.96 6.94 -11.27
C ILE A 52 -9.39 6.74 -11.75
N GLY A 53 -10.05 5.63 -11.36
CA GLY A 53 -11.44 5.38 -11.71
C GLY A 53 -12.39 6.48 -11.22
N LEU A 54 -12.18 7.00 -10.01
CA LEU A 54 -12.96 8.11 -9.45
C LEU A 54 -12.70 9.45 -10.18
N ILE A 55 -11.48 9.67 -10.66
CA ILE A 55 -11.13 10.86 -11.44
C ILE A 55 -11.78 10.80 -12.83
N ILE A 56 -11.67 9.66 -13.53
CA ILE A 56 -12.26 9.47 -14.86
C ILE A 56 -13.79 9.59 -14.78
N GLY A 57 -14.40 9.01 -13.75
CA GLY A 57 -15.84 9.14 -13.50
C GLY A 57 -16.29 10.55 -13.08
N SER A 58 -15.40 11.55 -13.06
CA SER A 58 -15.65 12.94 -12.64
C SER A 58 -16.25 13.09 -11.24
N LYS A 59 -16.17 12.04 -10.41
CA LYS A 59 -16.67 12.05 -9.01
C LYS A 59 -15.66 12.68 -8.05
N LYS A 60 -14.39 12.78 -8.42
CA LYS A 60 -13.33 13.44 -7.66
C LYS A 60 -12.42 14.28 -8.56
N LYS A 61 -11.99 15.42 -8.03
CA LYS A 61 -10.93 16.23 -8.64
C LYS A 61 -9.57 15.57 -8.39
N TRP A 62 -8.59 15.84 -9.26
CA TRP A 62 -7.19 15.37 -9.15
C TRP A 62 -6.52 15.60 -7.79
N LYS A 63 -6.93 16.64 -7.04
CA LYS A 63 -6.41 16.96 -5.69
C LYS A 63 -7.23 16.36 -4.53
N SER A 64 -8.24 15.55 -4.83
CA SER A 64 -9.07 14.95 -3.79
C SER A 64 -8.31 13.83 -3.09
N GLN A 65 -8.27 13.89 -1.76
CA GLN A 65 -7.67 12.82 -0.97
C GLN A 65 -8.58 11.59 -1.00
N VAL A 66 -7.98 10.42 -1.23
CA VAL A 66 -8.64 9.12 -1.10
C VAL A 66 -8.06 8.47 0.15
N PRO A 67 -8.88 7.86 1.03
CA PRO A 67 -8.37 7.22 2.24
C PRO A 67 -7.43 6.08 1.88
N PHE A 68 -6.11 6.32 2.00
CA PHE A 68 -5.08 5.33 1.68
C PHE A 68 -5.14 4.13 2.63
N GLY A 69 -5.45 4.36 3.91
CA GLY A 69 -5.57 3.32 4.93
C GLY A 69 -6.49 2.15 4.55
N THR A 70 -7.56 2.39 3.79
CA THR A 70 -8.46 1.32 3.32
C THR A 70 -7.73 0.35 2.38
N PHE A 71 -6.98 0.89 1.42
CA PHE A 71 -6.19 0.07 0.49
C PHE A 71 -4.94 -0.50 1.16
N LEU A 72 -4.40 0.19 2.16
CA LEU A 72 -3.31 -0.31 2.99
C LEU A 72 -3.73 -1.58 3.73
N SER A 73 -4.90 -1.56 4.36
CA SER A 73 -5.47 -2.73 5.03
C SER A 73 -5.77 -3.87 4.05
N LEU A 74 -6.35 -3.56 2.88
CA LEU A 74 -6.65 -4.58 1.86
C LEU A 74 -5.38 -5.23 1.29
N GLY A 75 -4.39 -4.43 0.90
CA GLY A 75 -3.11 -4.96 0.40
C GLY A 75 -2.35 -5.74 1.45
N THR A 76 -2.41 -5.32 2.72
CA THR A 76 -1.86 -6.09 3.85
C THR A 76 -2.54 -7.45 3.99
N PHE A 77 -3.87 -7.49 3.96
CA PHE A 77 -4.62 -8.74 4.07
C PHE A 77 -4.34 -9.69 2.92
N ILE A 78 -4.30 -9.19 1.68
CA ILE A 78 -4.01 -10.02 0.51
C ILE A 78 -2.56 -10.53 0.55
N ALA A 79 -1.60 -9.68 0.89
CA ALA A 79 -0.21 -10.09 1.02
C ALA A 79 0.01 -11.07 2.18
N PHE A 80 -0.77 -10.98 3.25
CA PHE A 80 -0.70 -11.96 4.34
C PHE A 80 -1.05 -13.38 3.86
N ILE A 81 -1.99 -13.51 2.92
CA ILE A 81 -2.47 -14.81 2.42
C ILE A 81 -1.65 -15.30 1.22
N LEU A 82 -1.31 -14.39 0.30
CA LEU A 82 -0.74 -14.72 -1.02
C LEU A 82 0.71 -14.24 -1.19
N GLY A 83 1.26 -13.50 -0.24
CA GLY A 83 2.54 -12.83 -0.38
C GLY A 83 3.69 -13.78 -0.68
N ASP A 84 3.81 -14.89 0.08
CA ASP A 84 4.85 -15.88 -0.15
C ASP A 84 4.69 -16.57 -1.52
N LYS A 85 3.46 -16.84 -1.95
CA LYS A 85 3.18 -17.40 -3.29
C LYS A 85 3.55 -16.44 -4.42
N ILE A 86 3.32 -15.14 -4.22
CA ILE A 86 3.70 -14.11 -5.19
C ILE A 86 5.21 -14.02 -5.30
N ILE A 87 5.92 -14.11 -4.17
CA ILE A 87 7.38 -14.09 -4.14
C ILE A 87 7.95 -15.34 -4.81
N SER A 88 7.44 -16.54 -4.48
CA SER A 88 7.91 -17.78 -5.10
C SER A 88 7.68 -17.77 -6.60
N PHE A 89 6.49 -17.35 -7.06
CA PHE A 89 6.19 -17.20 -8.48
C PHE A 89 7.17 -16.24 -9.20
N TYR A 90 7.53 -15.12 -8.56
CA TYR A 90 8.50 -14.20 -9.13
C TYR A 90 9.91 -14.81 -9.18
N GLN A 91 10.31 -15.56 -8.16
CA GLN A 91 11.58 -16.28 -8.15
C GLN A 91 11.62 -17.36 -9.23
N ASP A 92 10.52 -18.11 -9.41
CA ASP A 92 10.40 -19.15 -10.43
C ASP A 92 10.49 -18.56 -11.84
N ILE A 93 9.93 -17.37 -12.09
CA ILE A 93 10.06 -16.69 -13.40
C ILE A 93 11.48 -16.18 -13.64
N PHE A 94 12.14 -15.63 -12.62
CA PHE A 94 13.42 -14.95 -12.78
C PHE A 94 14.63 -15.89 -12.71
N LEU A 95 14.52 -17.03 -12.03
CA LEU A 95 15.55 -18.06 -11.94
C LEU A 95 15.45 -19.13 -13.05
N LEU A 96 14.52 -18.96 -13.99
CA LEU A 96 14.38 -19.71 -15.24
C LEU A 96 15.06 -18.94 -16.39
#